data_AF-A0AAD8FTA8-F1
#
_entry.id   AF-A0AAD8FTA8-F1
#
_cell.length_a   1.000
_cell.length_b   1.000
_cell.length_c   1.000
_cell.angle_alpha   90.00
_cell.angle_beta   90.00
_cell.angle_gamma   90.00
#
_symmetry.space_group_name_H-M   'P 1'
#
loop_
_entity.id
_entity.type
_entity.pdbx_description
1 polymer ?
#
loop_
_entity_poly.entity_id
_entity_poly.type
_entity_poly.pdbx_seq_one_letter_code
_entity_poly.pdbx_strand_id
1 'polypeptide(L)'
;MKMLHSTVLMLIILSVIKEALNDPFISKVSKGESATLYCNPSLPAGSQVQWTRRGVSGDKRVIVTRQKDGSIVKEIGDLKNRLKIDVLFSIHIERVDLGDLGTYECGGRETSLIVLADPSSHTVSEGESVTLYCGDSAVLAGAGSVRWKQVNGGSDHFILNKDPAGNIVKSVNDPDHLYQLRPDSSLYIRKVKSADVGRYECNGIHVADLKVLTGE
;
A
#
# COMPACT_ATOMS: atom_id res chain seq x y z
N MET A 1 -33.77 15.60 -31.44
CA MET A 1 -32.47 15.81 -30.74
C MET A 1 -32.46 15.05 -29.40
N LYS A 2 -32.47 13.71 -29.42
CA LYS A 2 -32.43 12.85 -28.21
C LYS A 2 -31.37 11.75 -28.27
N MET A 3 -30.82 11.45 -29.46
CA MET A 3 -29.79 10.41 -29.63
C MET A 3 -28.37 10.87 -29.26
N LEU A 4 -28.09 12.18 -29.26
CA LEU A 4 -26.75 12.71 -28.96
C LEU A 4 -26.38 12.62 -27.47
N HIS A 5 -27.37 12.68 -26.57
CA HIS A 5 -27.14 12.58 -25.12
C HIS A 5 -26.83 11.14 -24.67
N SER A 6 -27.40 10.14 -25.36
CA SER A 6 -27.25 8.73 -24.98
C SER A 6 -25.88 8.17 -25.35
N THR A 7 -25.32 8.56 -26.51
CA THR A 7 -23.99 8.12 -26.94
C THR A 7 -22.88 8.75 -26.12
N VAL A 8 -23.00 10.02 -25.73
CA VAL A 8 -22.04 10.71 -24.84
C VAL A 8 -22.04 10.08 -23.45
N LEU A 9 -23.22 9.77 -22.89
CA LEU A 9 -23.32 9.10 -21.59
C LEU A 9 -22.69 7.70 -21.62
N MET A 10 -22.89 6.94 -22.71
CA MET A 10 -22.29 5.62 -22.88
C MET A 10 -20.76 5.69 -22.95
N LEU A 11 -20.19 6.68 -23.64
CA LEU A 11 -18.74 6.88 -23.73
C LEU A 11 -18.12 7.27 -22.38
N ILE A 12 -18.81 8.09 -21.58
CA ILE A 12 -18.39 8.45 -20.21
C ILE A 12 -18.44 7.21 -19.31
N ILE A 13 -19.51 6.41 -19.38
CA ILE A 13 -19.61 5.16 -18.61
C ILE A 13 -18.48 4.19 -19.00
N LEU A 14 -18.20 4.05 -20.30
CA LEU A 14 -17.09 3.23 -20.80
C LEU A 14 -15.72 3.75 -20.33
N SER A 15 -15.50 5.07 -20.28
CA SER A 15 -14.23 5.63 -19.79
C SER A 15 -14.06 5.42 -18.28
N VAL A 16 -15.12 5.66 -17.50
CA VAL A 16 -15.11 5.45 -16.04
C VAL A 16 -14.94 3.98 -15.69
N ILE A 17 -15.59 3.06 -16.42
CA ILE A 17 -15.37 1.62 -16.26
C ILE A 17 -13.93 1.25 -16.64
N LYS A 18 -13.37 1.81 -17.71
CA LYS A 18 -12.00 1.56 -18.13
C LYS A 18 -10.98 2.07 -17.10
N GLU A 19 -11.22 3.20 -16.46
CA GLU A 19 -10.40 3.73 -15.36
C GLU A 19 -10.52 2.87 -14.10
N ALA A 20 -11.73 2.46 -13.72
CA ALA A 20 -11.97 1.59 -12.56
C ALA A 20 -11.43 0.16 -12.75
N LEU A 21 -11.37 -0.35 -13.99
CA LEU A 21 -10.76 -1.64 -14.32
C LEU A 21 -9.23 -1.59 -14.43
N ASN A 22 -8.66 -0.38 -14.56
CA ASN A 22 -7.23 -0.15 -14.59
C ASN A 22 -6.63 0.16 -13.21
N ASP A 23 -7.46 0.26 -12.16
CA ASP A 23 -6.96 0.38 -10.79
C ASP A 23 -6.33 -0.97 -10.41
N PRO A 24 -5.02 -1.02 -10.11
CA PRO A 24 -4.38 -2.27 -9.71
C PRO A 24 -5.11 -2.84 -8.50
N PHE A 25 -5.41 -4.13 -8.53
CA PHE A 25 -6.03 -4.77 -7.39
C PHE A 25 -5.06 -4.70 -6.20
N ILE A 26 -5.45 -4.03 -5.10
CA ILE A 26 -4.59 -3.87 -3.91
C ILE A 26 -5.00 -4.90 -2.86
N SER A 27 -4.05 -5.72 -2.42
CA SER A 27 -4.19 -6.60 -1.27
C SER A 27 -3.39 -6.04 -0.09
N LYS A 28 -4.06 -5.67 1.00
CA LYS A 28 -3.42 -5.22 2.25
C LYS A 28 -3.51 -6.34 3.27
N VAL A 29 -2.36 -6.76 3.81
CA VAL A 29 -2.27 -7.90 4.74
C VAL A 29 -1.28 -7.57 5.85
N SER A 30 -1.59 -7.90 7.10
CA SER A 30 -0.68 -7.63 8.21
C SER A 30 0.50 -8.60 8.19
N LYS A 31 1.66 -8.15 8.67
CA LYS A 31 2.83 -9.01 8.80
C LYS A 31 2.48 -10.24 9.64
N GLY A 32 2.89 -11.41 9.18
CA GLY A 32 2.61 -12.69 9.84
C GLY A 32 1.26 -13.31 9.46
N GLU A 33 0.34 -12.57 8.84
CA GLU A 33 -0.89 -13.12 8.27
C GLU A 33 -0.63 -13.78 6.90
N SER A 34 -1.65 -14.39 6.30
CA SER A 34 -1.56 -14.98 4.96
C SER A 34 -2.26 -14.12 3.92
N ALA A 35 -1.68 -14.02 2.72
CA ALA A 35 -2.28 -13.33 1.57
C ALA A 35 -2.64 -14.32 0.48
N THR A 36 -3.76 -14.07 -0.22
CA THR A 36 -4.10 -14.78 -1.47
C THR A 36 -4.15 -13.78 -2.60
N LEU A 37 -3.31 -13.98 -3.62
CA LEU A 37 -3.36 -13.21 -4.87
C LEU A 37 -3.99 -14.08 -5.94
N TYR A 38 -5.15 -13.64 -6.41
CA TYR A 38 -5.96 -14.41 -7.33
C TYR A 38 -5.42 -14.31 -8.75
N CYS A 39 -5.34 -15.46 -9.42
CA CYS A 39 -5.21 -15.51 -10.85
C CYS A 39 -6.25 -16.46 -11.42
N ASN A 40 -6.89 -16.04 -12.50
CA ASN A 40 -7.67 -16.92 -13.34
C ASN A 40 -7.45 -16.48 -14.78
N PRO A 41 -6.35 -16.93 -15.39
CA PRO A 41 -5.95 -16.43 -16.69
C PRO A 41 -6.94 -16.98 -17.74
N SER A 42 -7.72 -16.10 -18.35
CA SER A 42 -8.56 -16.42 -19.51
C SER A 42 -7.69 -16.61 -20.74
N LEU A 43 -6.94 -17.71 -20.77
CA LEU A 43 -6.00 -18.04 -21.83
C LEU A 43 -6.42 -19.31 -22.58
N PRO A 44 -6.07 -19.44 -23.86
CA PRO A 44 -6.32 -20.67 -24.62
C PRO A 44 -5.76 -21.91 -23.92
N ALA A 45 -6.42 -23.05 -24.08
CA ALA A 45 -5.94 -24.34 -23.57
C ALA A 45 -4.52 -24.63 -24.07
N GLY A 46 -3.63 -25.03 -23.16
CA GLY A 46 -2.20 -25.25 -23.47
C GLY A 46 -1.33 -23.98 -23.47
N SER A 47 -1.83 -22.85 -22.98
CA SER A 47 -1.02 -21.64 -22.78
C SER A 47 -0.16 -21.73 -21.53
N GLN A 48 1.09 -21.30 -21.64
CA GLN A 48 1.98 -21.09 -20.49
C GLN A 48 1.58 -19.80 -19.76
N VAL A 49 1.58 -19.84 -18.43
CA VAL A 49 1.24 -18.68 -17.59
C VAL A 49 2.30 -18.50 -16.52
N GLN A 50 2.66 -17.26 -16.24
CA GLN A 50 3.64 -16.95 -15.22
C GLN A 50 3.05 -15.99 -14.20
N TRP A 51 3.43 -16.21 -12.96
CA TRP A 51 3.46 -15.17 -11.96
C TRP A 51 4.83 -14.50 -12.00
N THR A 52 4.83 -13.18 -12.08
CA THR A 52 6.02 -12.37 -11.88
C THR A 52 5.83 -11.43 -10.70
N ARG A 53 6.92 -11.12 -10.01
CA ARG A 53 6.94 -10.20 -8.88
C ARG A 53 7.94 -9.09 -9.16
N ARG A 54 7.54 -7.86 -8.89
CA ARG A 54 8.39 -6.67 -8.83
C ARG A 54 8.44 -6.19 -7.38
N GLY A 55 9.59 -6.35 -6.73
CA GLY A 55 9.80 -5.82 -5.37
C GLY A 55 10.04 -4.31 -5.35
N VAL A 56 10.27 -3.74 -4.17
CA VAL A 56 10.57 -2.29 -4.01
C VAL A 56 11.79 -1.85 -4.80
N SER A 57 12.80 -2.71 -4.95
CA SER A 57 14.00 -2.41 -5.75
C SER A 57 13.72 -2.25 -7.24
N GLY A 58 12.51 -2.61 -7.71
CA GLY A 58 12.12 -2.56 -9.12
C GLY A 58 12.49 -3.82 -9.91
N ASP A 59 13.25 -4.76 -9.34
CA ASP A 59 13.62 -6.01 -10.01
C ASP A 59 12.39 -6.87 -10.26
N LYS A 60 12.09 -7.14 -11.54
CA LYS A 60 11.05 -8.09 -11.96
C LYS A 60 11.63 -9.50 -12.02
N ARG A 61 11.00 -10.45 -11.35
CA ARG A 61 11.40 -11.87 -11.32
C ARG A 61 10.21 -12.77 -11.54
N VAL A 62 10.38 -13.87 -12.29
CA VAL A 62 9.37 -14.93 -12.40
C VAL A 62 9.39 -15.72 -11.09
N ILE A 63 8.24 -15.90 -10.44
CA ILE A 63 8.13 -16.67 -9.18
C ILE A 63 7.59 -18.08 -9.40
N VAL A 64 6.63 -18.24 -10.30
CA VAL A 64 5.97 -19.51 -10.61
C VAL A 64 5.56 -19.53 -12.08
N THR A 65 5.76 -20.66 -12.74
CA THR A 65 5.32 -20.92 -14.12
C THR A 65 4.37 -22.12 -14.13
N ARG A 66 3.19 -21.96 -14.76
CA ARG A 66 2.37 -23.08 -15.23
C ARG A 66 2.74 -23.38 -16.67
N GLN A 67 3.27 -24.56 -16.91
CA GLN A 67 3.67 -25.04 -18.23
C GLN A 67 2.45 -25.43 -19.08
N LYS A 68 2.68 -25.62 -20.37
CA LYS A 68 1.61 -25.99 -21.33
C LYS A 68 0.97 -27.34 -21.02
N ASP A 69 1.73 -28.25 -20.43
CA ASP A 69 1.27 -29.57 -19.97
C ASP A 69 0.52 -29.53 -18.63
N GLY A 70 0.37 -28.34 -18.04
CA GLY A 70 -0.27 -28.14 -16.75
C GLY A 70 0.66 -28.29 -15.54
N SER A 71 1.92 -28.72 -15.73
CA SER A 71 2.89 -28.81 -14.64
C SER A 71 3.24 -27.42 -14.08
N ILE A 72 3.56 -27.35 -12.78
CA ILE A 72 3.88 -26.12 -12.08
C ILE A 72 5.35 -26.14 -11.67
N VAL A 73 6.10 -25.13 -12.09
CA VAL A 73 7.50 -24.92 -11.76
C VAL A 73 7.61 -23.68 -10.87
N LYS A 74 8.26 -23.81 -9.71
CA LYS A 74 8.61 -22.68 -8.84
C LYS A 74 10.03 -22.23 -9.19
N GLU A 75 10.18 -21.01 -9.70
CA GLU A 75 11.44 -20.52 -10.29
C GLU A 75 12.34 -19.80 -9.27
N ILE A 76 11.76 -19.18 -8.25
CA ILE A 76 12.52 -18.60 -7.13
C ILE A 76 12.62 -19.65 -6.04
N GLY A 77 13.87 -19.89 -5.59
CA GLY A 77 14.20 -20.58 -4.34
C GLY A 77 13.48 -19.92 -3.18
N ASP A 78 12.30 -20.47 -2.94
CA ASP A 78 11.23 -20.14 -2.03
C ASP A 78 11.21 -18.75 -1.37
N LEU A 79 10.01 -18.21 -1.30
CA LEU A 79 9.56 -17.34 -0.21
C LEU A 79 9.59 -18.14 1.11
N LYS A 80 10.74 -18.76 1.47
CA LYS A 80 11.01 -19.55 2.68
C LYS A 80 10.00 -20.69 2.96
N ASN A 81 9.55 -21.41 1.93
CA ASN A 81 8.53 -22.47 1.95
C ASN A 81 7.13 -21.98 2.32
N ARG A 82 6.81 -20.72 2.02
CA ARG A 82 5.52 -20.10 2.35
C ARG A 82 4.60 -19.93 1.16
N LEU A 83 5.06 -20.22 -0.06
CA LEU A 83 4.27 -20.07 -1.28
C LEU A 83 3.53 -21.37 -1.64
N LYS A 84 2.20 -21.32 -1.57
CA LYS A 84 1.29 -22.37 -2.04
C LYS A 84 0.54 -21.89 -3.29
N ILE A 85 0.22 -22.81 -4.19
CA ILE A 85 -0.48 -22.50 -5.44
C ILE A 85 -1.73 -23.39 -5.48
N ASP A 86 -2.88 -22.79 -5.77
CA ASP A 86 -4.14 -23.52 -5.87
C ASP A 86 -4.42 -24.04 -7.29
N VAL A 87 -5.55 -24.75 -7.44
CA VAL A 87 -5.99 -25.32 -8.73
C VAL A 87 -6.34 -24.25 -9.78
N LEU A 88 -6.63 -23.03 -9.37
CA LEU A 88 -6.90 -21.89 -10.26
C LEU A 88 -5.63 -21.14 -10.65
N PHE A 89 -4.46 -21.55 -10.14
CA PHE A 89 -3.18 -20.87 -10.27
C PHE A 89 -3.11 -19.55 -9.48
N SER A 90 -3.95 -19.37 -8.46
CA SER A 90 -3.78 -18.32 -7.46
C SER A 90 -2.63 -18.67 -6.53
N ILE A 91 -1.92 -17.65 -6.04
CA ILE A 91 -0.85 -17.85 -5.06
C ILE A 91 -1.32 -17.50 -3.66
N HIS A 92 -1.00 -18.36 -2.70
CA HIS A 92 -1.20 -18.15 -1.28
C HIS A 92 0.17 -18.02 -0.62
N ILE A 93 0.43 -16.87 0.00
CA ILE A 93 1.67 -16.56 0.70
C ILE A 93 1.37 -16.62 2.19
N GLU A 94 1.94 -17.59 2.87
CA GLU A 94 1.78 -17.72 4.33
C GLU A 94 2.75 -16.81 5.08
N ARG A 95 2.34 -16.35 6.27
CA ARG A 95 3.20 -15.56 7.17
C ARG A 95 3.94 -14.44 6.44
N VAL A 96 3.18 -13.60 5.76
CA VAL A 96 3.67 -12.50 4.92
C VAL A 96 4.67 -11.64 5.68
N ASP A 97 5.77 -11.29 5.03
CA ASP A 97 6.82 -10.44 5.58
C ASP A 97 7.00 -9.20 4.69
N LEU A 98 7.65 -8.15 5.21
CA LEU A 98 7.95 -6.93 4.45
C LEU A 98 8.74 -7.22 3.17
N GLY A 99 9.52 -8.30 3.15
CA GLY A 99 10.23 -8.77 1.96
C GLY A 99 9.32 -9.27 0.83
N ASP A 100 8.04 -9.52 1.09
CA ASP A 100 7.04 -9.97 0.09
C ASP A 100 6.36 -8.79 -0.62
N LEU A 101 6.38 -7.62 -0.01
CA LEU A 101 5.79 -6.40 -0.54
C LEU A 101 6.22 -6.10 -1.98
N GLY A 102 5.27 -5.75 -2.85
CA GLY A 102 5.55 -5.49 -4.25
C GLY A 102 4.33 -5.65 -5.16
N THR A 103 4.57 -5.51 -6.46
CA THR A 103 3.56 -5.74 -7.49
C THR A 103 3.74 -7.13 -8.08
N TYR A 104 2.65 -7.88 -8.14
CA TYR A 104 2.58 -9.22 -8.68
C TYR A 104 1.75 -9.20 -9.95
N GLU A 105 2.18 -9.90 -10.98
CA GLU A 105 1.50 -9.93 -12.27
C GLU A 105 1.24 -11.38 -12.69
N CYS A 106 0.01 -11.68 -13.09
CA CYS A 106 -0.39 -12.96 -13.66
C CYS A 106 -1.29 -12.76 -14.88
N GLY A 107 -0.91 -13.33 -16.02
CA GLY A 107 -1.73 -13.28 -17.23
C GLY A 107 -2.07 -11.86 -17.69
N GLY A 108 -1.16 -10.90 -17.48
CA GLY A 108 -1.36 -9.48 -17.78
C GLY A 108 -2.18 -8.69 -16.76
N ARG A 109 -2.59 -9.29 -15.64
CA ARG A 109 -3.24 -8.60 -14.52
C ARG A 109 -2.24 -8.32 -13.41
N GLU A 110 -2.16 -7.07 -12.98
CA GLU A 110 -1.32 -6.66 -11.86
C GLU A 110 -2.12 -6.62 -10.55
N THR A 111 -1.44 -6.95 -9.45
CA THR A 111 -1.96 -6.90 -8.08
C THR A 111 -0.84 -6.43 -7.16
N SER A 112 -1.09 -5.39 -6.39
CA SER A 112 -0.12 -4.87 -5.41
C SER A 112 -0.37 -5.51 -4.05
N LEU A 113 0.65 -6.18 -3.49
CA LEU A 113 0.65 -6.65 -2.11
C LEU A 113 1.31 -5.61 -1.21
N ILE A 114 0.53 -5.06 -0.29
CA ILE A 114 0.98 -4.15 0.77
C ILE A 114 0.99 -4.94 2.08
N VAL A 115 2.13 -4.94 2.76
CA VAL A 115 2.32 -5.65 4.03
C VAL A 115 2.30 -4.65 5.17
N LEU A 116 1.31 -4.72 6.05
CA LEU A 116 1.18 -3.80 7.18
C LEU A 116 2.12 -4.27 8.30
N ALA A 117 3.14 -3.48 8.62
CA ALA A 117 3.94 -3.72 9.82
C ALA A 117 3.11 -3.40 11.07
N ASP A 118 3.50 -3.97 12.21
CA ASP A 118 2.94 -3.55 13.49
C ASP A 118 3.21 -2.05 13.70
N PRO A 119 2.22 -1.27 14.14
CA PRO A 119 2.40 0.14 14.44
C PRO A 119 3.45 0.35 15.54
N SER A 120 4.30 1.37 15.40
CA SER A 120 5.25 1.73 16.45
C SER A 120 4.55 2.46 17.60
N SER A 121 4.84 2.07 18.85
CA SER A 121 4.37 2.81 20.02
C SER A 121 5.44 3.80 20.48
N HIS A 122 5.10 5.09 20.50
CA HIS A 122 5.97 6.15 20.97
C HIS A 122 5.42 6.77 22.25
N THR A 123 6.25 6.87 23.28
CA THR A 123 5.96 7.62 24.52
C THR A 123 7.01 8.71 24.65
N VAL A 124 6.57 9.97 24.67
CA VAL A 124 7.44 11.15 24.57
C VAL A 124 7.01 12.18 25.61
N SER A 125 7.94 12.94 26.20
CA SER A 125 7.56 13.97 27.18
C SER A 125 7.05 15.22 26.47
N GLU A 126 6.13 15.95 27.09
CA GLU A 126 5.64 17.21 26.54
C GLU A 126 6.81 18.20 26.28
N GLY A 127 6.80 18.84 25.11
CA GLY A 127 7.88 19.73 24.65
C GLY A 127 9.05 19.03 23.95
N GLU A 128 9.16 17.70 24.00
CA GLU A 128 10.11 16.95 23.18
C GLU A 128 9.63 16.80 21.73
N SER A 129 10.44 16.22 20.84
CA SER A 129 10.09 16.02 19.44
C SER A 129 10.18 14.55 19.06
N VAL A 130 9.35 14.12 18.10
CA VAL A 130 9.27 12.72 17.66
C VAL A 130 9.26 12.64 16.14
N THR A 131 9.77 11.52 15.61
CA THR A 131 9.68 11.19 14.19
C THR A 131 8.88 9.90 14.03
N LEU A 132 7.79 9.95 13.26
CA LEU A 132 6.94 8.83 12.94
C LEU A 132 7.26 8.36 11.51
N TYR A 133 7.63 7.11 11.36
CA TYR A 133 8.02 6.57 10.06
C TYR A 133 6.79 6.05 9.31
N CYS A 134 6.67 6.44 8.05
CA CYS A 134 5.59 5.99 7.16
C CYS A 134 5.76 4.51 6.74
N GLY A 135 6.98 3.96 6.90
CA GLY A 135 7.36 2.59 6.54
C GLY A 135 7.50 2.36 5.04
N ASP A 136 8.22 1.30 4.66
CA ASP A 136 8.41 0.91 3.24
C ASP A 136 7.06 0.57 2.56
N SER A 137 6.06 0.19 3.35
CA SER A 137 4.74 -0.22 2.86
C SER A 137 3.86 0.89 2.34
N ALA A 138 4.06 2.11 2.82
CA ALA A 138 3.32 3.27 2.34
C ALA A 138 3.95 3.89 1.09
N VAL A 139 5.21 3.58 0.79
CA VAL A 139 5.93 4.03 -0.43
C VAL A 139 5.34 3.37 -1.69
N LEU A 140 4.81 2.16 -1.58
CA LEU A 140 4.11 1.50 -2.70
C LEU A 140 2.64 1.89 -2.84
N ALA A 141 2.05 2.55 -1.84
CA ALA A 141 0.67 3.01 -1.93
C ALA A 141 0.50 4.23 -2.86
N GLY A 142 1.59 4.84 -3.34
CA GLY A 142 1.53 5.86 -4.37
C GLY A 142 2.91 6.36 -4.75
N ALA A 143 3.21 6.30 -6.05
CA ALA A 143 4.46 6.71 -6.70
C ALA A 143 4.99 8.09 -6.21
N GLY A 144 5.68 8.12 -5.07
CA GLY A 144 6.22 9.33 -4.46
C GLY A 144 5.22 10.18 -3.64
N SER A 145 3.97 9.76 -3.52
CA SER A 145 2.95 10.51 -2.75
C SER A 145 2.81 10.02 -1.32
N VAL A 146 2.64 10.93 -0.37
CA VAL A 146 2.39 10.61 1.04
C VAL A 146 1.26 11.45 1.60
N ARG A 147 0.44 10.86 2.47
CA ARG A 147 -0.63 11.53 3.19
C ARG A 147 -0.58 11.11 4.65
N TRP A 148 -0.39 12.07 5.53
CA TRP A 148 -0.41 11.86 6.97
C TRP A 148 -1.72 12.32 7.57
N LYS A 149 -2.29 11.49 8.44
CA LYS A 149 -3.42 11.87 9.29
C LYS A 149 -3.24 11.37 10.71
N GLN A 150 -3.76 12.13 11.66
CA GLN A 150 -3.95 11.71 13.04
C GLN A 150 -5.42 11.29 13.21
N VAL A 151 -5.66 10.20 13.93
CA VAL A 151 -6.97 9.65 14.21
C VAL A 151 -7.18 9.70 15.72
N ASN A 152 -8.01 10.65 16.15
CA ASN A 152 -8.34 10.89 17.55
C ASN A 152 -9.83 10.68 17.79
N GLY A 153 -10.18 9.66 18.60
CA GLY A 153 -11.56 9.45 19.06
C GLY A 153 -12.62 9.33 17.95
N GLY A 154 -12.25 8.90 16.75
CA GLY A 154 -13.15 8.74 15.60
C GLY A 154 -13.19 9.93 14.63
N SER A 155 -12.43 11.00 14.88
CA SER A 155 -12.23 12.10 13.92
C SER A 155 -10.90 11.96 13.18
N ASP A 156 -10.98 11.99 11.84
CA ASP A 156 -9.81 12.01 10.96
C ASP A 156 -9.29 13.45 10.85
N HIS A 157 -8.06 13.70 11.32
CA HIS A 157 -7.39 14.98 11.21
C HIS A 157 -6.22 14.87 10.21
N PHE A 158 -6.46 15.31 8.97
CA PHE A 158 -5.41 15.34 7.95
C PHE A 158 -4.35 16.37 8.32
N ILE A 159 -3.09 15.94 8.34
CA ILE A 159 -1.96 16.79 8.74
C ILE A 159 -1.36 17.45 7.50
N LEU A 160 -0.90 16.62 6.56
CA LEU A 160 -0.24 17.06 5.34
C LEU A 160 -0.29 16.00 4.25
N ASN A 161 -0.06 16.44 3.02
CA ASN A 161 0.13 15.58 1.87
C ASN A 161 1.31 16.04 1.02
N LYS A 162 2.01 15.08 0.43
CA LYS A 162 3.02 15.25 -0.62
C LYS A 162 2.52 14.58 -1.88
N ASP A 163 2.53 15.29 -3.00
CA ASP A 163 2.18 14.71 -4.31
C ASP A 163 3.40 14.04 -4.98
N PRO A 164 3.21 13.28 -6.07
CA PRO A 164 4.31 12.66 -6.82
C PRO A 164 5.36 13.63 -7.36
N ALA A 165 5.00 14.90 -7.60
CA ALA A 165 5.93 15.94 -8.04
C ALA A 165 6.76 16.51 -6.87
N GLY A 166 6.44 16.12 -5.63
CA GLY A 166 7.11 16.53 -4.41
C GLY A 166 6.53 17.78 -3.76
N ASN A 167 5.40 18.30 -4.26
CA ASN A 167 4.74 19.46 -3.64
C ASN A 167 4.10 19.03 -2.32
N ILE A 168 4.33 19.81 -1.26
CA ILE A 168 3.81 19.55 0.08
C ILE A 168 2.73 20.57 0.40
N VAL A 169 1.56 20.09 0.81
CA VAL A 169 0.44 20.89 1.29
C VAL A 169 0.13 20.47 2.73
N LYS A 170 0.04 21.44 3.63
CA LYS A 170 -0.43 21.22 5.01
C LYS A 170 -1.93 21.45 5.06
N SER A 171 -2.66 20.49 5.63
CA SER A 171 -4.10 20.56 5.81
C SER A 171 -4.48 21.18 7.16
N VAL A 172 -3.51 21.31 8.06
CA VAL A 172 -3.66 21.98 9.37
C VAL A 172 -3.11 23.40 9.33
N ASN A 173 -3.72 24.29 10.11
CA ASN A 173 -3.13 25.57 10.42
C ASN A 173 -1.96 25.35 11.40
N ASP A 174 -0.73 25.40 10.88
CA ASP A 174 0.50 25.10 11.63
C ASP A 174 1.48 26.28 11.58
N PRO A 175 1.17 27.39 12.30
CA PRO A 175 2.01 28.59 12.33
C PRO A 175 3.34 28.34 13.07
N ASP A 176 3.37 27.38 13.99
CA ASP A 176 4.56 27.06 14.81
C ASP A 176 5.52 26.07 14.13
N HIS A 177 5.17 25.59 12.93
CA HIS A 177 5.88 24.54 12.21
C HIS A 177 6.06 23.25 13.05
N LEU A 178 5.00 22.89 13.79
CA LEU A 178 4.83 21.68 14.57
C LEU A 178 5.05 20.44 13.71
N TYR A 179 4.45 20.39 12.52
CA TYR A 179 4.54 19.22 11.63
C TYR A 179 5.49 19.50 10.46
N GLN A 180 6.43 18.58 10.24
CA GLN A 180 7.36 18.67 9.12
C GLN A 180 7.50 17.32 8.44
N LEU A 181 7.38 17.30 7.11
CA LEU A 181 7.64 16.11 6.32
C LEU A 181 9.14 16.03 6.00
N ARG A 182 9.77 14.92 6.36
CA ARG A 182 11.18 14.66 6.09
C ARG A 182 11.39 14.10 4.67
N PRO A 183 12.63 14.10 4.13
CA PRO A 183 12.90 13.60 2.77
C PRO A 183 12.51 12.13 2.55
N ASP A 184 12.63 11.30 3.60
CA ASP A 184 12.21 9.89 3.63
C ASP A 184 10.69 9.72 3.83
N SER A 185 9.94 10.81 3.76
CA SER A 185 8.49 10.87 3.98
C SER A 185 8.02 10.55 5.40
N SER A 186 8.94 10.49 6.37
CA SER A 186 8.59 10.42 7.79
C SER A 186 8.01 11.76 8.28
N LEU A 187 7.08 11.69 9.25
CA LEU A 187 6.48 12.85 9.88
C LEU A 187 7.28 13.21 11.14
N TYR A 188 7.89 14.38 11.14
CA TYR A 188 8.50 14.98 12.32
C TYR A 188 7.49 15.89 13.02
N ILE A 189 7.29 15.66 14.32
CA ILE A 189 6.41 16.46 15.19
C ILE A 189 7.29 17.14 16.24
N ARG A 190 7.31 18.47 16.23
CA ARG A 190 8.21 19.30 17.04
C ARG A 190 7.52 19.81 18.29
N LYS A 191 8.12 19.62 19.47
CA LYS A 191 7.55 20.10 20.75
C LYS A 191 6.13 19.60 20.95
N VAL A 192 5.98 18.27 21.00
CA VAL A 192 4.70 17.58 21.14
C VAL A 192 3.94 18.07 22.36
N LYS A 193 2.62 18.17 22.23
CA LYS A 193 1.66 18.58 23.27
C LYS A 193 0.68 17.46 23.53
N SER A 194 -0.09 17.56 24.62
CA SER A 194 -1.16 16.60 24.93
C SER A 194 -2.18 16.41 23.78
N ALA A 195 -2.42 17.44 22.96
CA ALA A 195 -3.28 17.36 21.78
C ALA A 195 -2.71 16.49 20.63
N ASP A 196 -1.40 16.24 20.61
CA ASP A 196 -0.74 15.40 19.61
C ASP A 196 -0.85 13.90 19.93
N VAL A 197 -1.37 13.54 21.10
CA VAL A 197 -1.66 12.13 21.45
C VAL A 197 -2.64 11.56 20.43
N GLY A 198 -2.39 10.34 19.97
CA GLY A 198 -3.26 9.72 18.97
C GLY A 198 -2.68 8.57 18.18
N ARG A 199 -3.54 7.97 17.37
CA ARG A 199 -3.15 7.05 16.30
C ARG A 199 -2.73 7.86 15.08
N TYR A 200 -1.64 7.50 14.44
CA TYR A 200 -1.15 8.13 13.21
C TYR A 200 -1.20 7.15 12.05
N GLU A 201 -1.78 7.62 10.95
CA GLU A 201 -1.83 6.87 9.71
C GLU A 201 -1.05 7.57 8.60
N CYS A 202 -0.33 6.77 7.82
CA CYS A 202 0.32 7.19 6.60
C CYS A 202 -0.28 6.47 5.39
N ASN A 203 -0.77 7.21 4.39
CA ASN A 203 -1.49 6.66 3.23
C ASN A 203 -2.66 5.72 3.61
N GLY A 204 -3.32 5.99 4.74
CA GLY A 204 -4.42 5.17 5.27
C GLY A 204 -3.96 3.84 5.89
N ILE A 205 -2.69 3.72 6.27
CA ILE A 205 -2.12 2.61 7.03
C ILE A 205 -1.79 3.12 8.43
N HIS A 206 -2.26 2.44 9.47
CA HIS A 206 -1.85 2.71 10.85
C HIS A 206 -0.37 2.36 11.03
N VAL A 207 0.46 3.37 11.31
CA VAL A 207 1.93 3.22 11.41
C VAL A 207 2.48 3.54 12.79
N ALA A 208 1.78 4.34 13.60
CA ALA A 208 2.22 4.66 14.94
C ALA A 208 1.08 5.01 15.89
N ASP A 209 1.30 4.78 17.18
CA ASP A 209 0.53 5.35 18.29
C ASP A 209 1.45 6.25 19.12
N LEU A 210 1.03 7.49 19.37
CA LEU A 210 1.78 8.47 20.15
C LEU A 210 1.10 8.73 21.49
N LYS A 211 1.86 8.59 22.57
CA LYS A 211 1.51 9.03 23.93
C LYS A 211 2.44 10.15 24.36
N VAL A 212 1.88 11.16 25.01
CA VAL A 212 2.61 12.31 25.54
C VAL A 212 2.53 12.29 27.06
N LEU A 213 3.68 12.30 27.73
CA LEU A 213 3.77 12.41 29.19
C LEU A 213 3.75 13.88 29.56
N THR A 214 2.71 14.31 30.24
CA THR A 214 2.62 15.63 30.87
C THR A 214 3.16 15.51 32.29
N GLY A 215 4.12 16.35 32.68
CA GLY A 215 4.59 16.40 34.06
C GLY A 215 3.46 16.85 34.99
N GLU A 216 3.23 16.11 36.07
CA GLU A 216 2.49 16.61 37.25
C GLU A 216 3.31 17.67 38.00
#